data_AF-A0A8B7DN41-F1
#
_entry.id   AF-A0A8B7DN41-F1
#
_cell.length_a   1.000
_cell.length_b   1.000
_cell.length_c   1.000
_cell.angle_alpha   90.00
_cell.angle_beta   90.00
_cell.angle_gamma   90.00
#
_symmetry.space_group_name_H-M   'P 1'
#
loop_
_entity.id
_entity.type
_entity.pdbx_description
1 polymer ?
#
loop_
_entity_poly.entity_id
_entity_poly.type
_entity_poly.pdbx_seq_one_letter_code
_entity_poly.pdbx_strand_id
1 'polypeptide(L)'
;MIKVYPVFVNYFEIIKETIIKCDKEKPRFHAFLKICLTKPDCSRQSLTELLIRPVQRIPSMSLLINDILKKTPESNPDYKHLKDAVESIKNVLTHINEDKRKTEHQVEMFEIMREVDNCPPYILSSSRFLIQKVDVMEVGEGFVLKPDQMMMYLFNDCIELARKRNRVINSTTTYKSPALNNLQKGIHKLYKHVEFIHLLSLRSVVDIKDSNEHQDLFGLVYHLNLENKDHLSIFKLCSSVSKNGILEKVMKKT
;
A
#
# COMPACT_ATOMS: atom_id res chain seq x y z
N MET A 1 15.21 9.70 -20.81
CA MET A 1 14.88 8.32 -20.38
C MET A 1 14.41 8.28 -18.93
N ILE A 2 15.23 8.75 -17.96
CA ILE A 2 15.01 8.61 -16.51
C ILE A 2 13.62 9.05 -16.01
N LYS A 3 13.02 10.15 -16.52
CA LYS A 3 11.71 10.64 -16.01
C LYS A 3 10.46 9.89 -16.52
N VAL A 4 10.55 9.18 -17.66
CA VAL A 4 9.37 8.59 -18.33
C VAL A 4 9.25 7.10 -18.05
N TYR A 5 10.39 6.41 -17.92
CA TYR A 5 10.44 4.97 -17.72
C TYR A 5 9.84 4.51 -16.37
N PRO A 6 10.07 5.19 -15.21
CA PRO A 6 9.43 4.83 -13.95
C PRO A 6 7.91 4.85 -14.06
N VAL A 7 7.32 5.88 -14.65
CA VAL A 7 5.86 5.98 -14.83
C VAL A 7 5.31 4.75 -15.56
N PHE A 8 5.90 4.36 -16.69
CA PHE A 8 5.46 3.17 -17.42
C PHE A 8 5.59 1.88 -16.58
N VAL A 9 6.74 1.69 -15.90
CA VAL A 9 7.01 0.49 -15.09
C VAL A 9 6.06 0.41 -13.89
N ASN A 10 5.77 1.53 -13.23
CA ASN A 10 4.94 1.58 -12.02
C ASN A 10 3.48 1.24 -12.34
N TYR A 11 2.96 1.70 -13.48
CA TYR A 11 1.59 1.41 -13.92
C TYR A 11 1.45 0.15 -14.77
N PHE A 12 2.53 -0.61 -15.05
CA PHE A 12 2.50 -1.75 -15.96
C PHE A 12 1.49 -2.85 -15.54
N GLU A 13 1.45 -3.23 -14.26
CA GLU A 13 0.50 -4.26 -13.80
C GLU A 13 -0.95 -3.77 -13.90
N ILE A 14 -1.22 -2.50 -13.57
CA ILE A 14 -2.54 -1.87 -13.74
C ILE A 14 -2.97 -1.85 -15.21
N ILE A 15 -2.04 -1.55 -16.13
CA ILE A 15 -2.28 -1.60 -17.58
C ILE A 15 -2.63 -3.02 -18.02
N LYS A 16 -1.85 -4.02 -17.56
CA LYS A 16 -2.04 -5.44 -17.87
C LYS A 16 -3.38 -5.98 -17.35
N GLU A 17 -3.75 -5.69 -16.10
CA GLU A 17 -5.06 -6.02 -15.55
C GLU A 17 -6.20 -5.34 -16.30
N THR A 18 -6.04 -4.06 -16.65
CA THR A 18 -7.03 -3.31 -17.43
C THR A 18 -7.23 -3.92 -18.83
N ILE A 19 -6.15 -4.35 -19.49
CA ILE A 19 -6.23 -5.05 -20.79
C ILE A 19 -6.99 -6.37 -20.64
N ILE A 20 -6.65 -7.20 -19.65
CA ILE A 20 -7.32 -8.49 -19.39
C ILE A 20 -8.81 -8.29 -19.09
N LYS A 21 -9.15 -7.31 -18.26
CA LYS A 21 -10.53 -6.95 -17.94
C LYS A 21 -11.29 -6.49 -19.18
N CYS A 22 -10.73 -5.57 -19.97
CA CYS A 22 -11.35 -5.08 -21.19
C CYS A 22 -11.50 -6.17 -22.26
N ASP A 23 -10.56 -7.09 -22.39
CA ASP A 23 -10.65 -8.24 -23.31
C ASP A 23 -11.84 -9.13 -22.96
N LYS A 24 -12.05 -9.39 -21.67
CA LYS A 24 -13.20 -10.16 -21.17
C LYS A 24 -14.54 -9.42 -21.25
N GLU A 25 -14.56 -8.12 -20.95
CA GLU A 25 -15.81 -7.34 -20.81
C GLU A 25 -16.28 -6.65 -22.09
N LYS A 26 -15.40 -6.44 -23.10
CA LYS A 26 -15.70 -5.62 -24.28
C LYS A 26 -15.46 -6.42 -25.58
N PRO A 27 -16.50 -7.05 -26.16
CA PRO A 27 -16.36 -7.88 -27.37
C PRO A 27 -15.70 -7.18 -28.58
N ARG A 28 -15.90 -5.86 -28.74
CA ARG A 28 -15.22 -5.06 -29.78
C ARG A 28 -13.70 -4.94 -29.55
N PHE A 29 -13.27 -4.84 -28.29
CA PHE A 29 -11.86 -4.80 -27.93
C PHE A 29 -11.21 -6.18 -28.09
N HIS A 30 -11.92 -7.25 -27.71
CA HIS A 30 -11.49 -8.63 -27.99
C HIS A 30 -11.24 -8.87 -29.48
N ALA A 31 -12.22 -8.52 -30.34
CA ALA A 31 -12.08 -8.64 -31.79
C ALA A 31 -10.90 -7.82 -32.33
N PHE A 32 -10.71 -6.60 -31.82
CA PHE A 32 -9.55 -5.77 -32.17
C PHE A 32 -8.22 -6.43 -31.80
N LEU A 33 -8.09 -6.99 -30.58
CA LEU A 33 -6.88 -7.72 -30.17
C LEU A 33 -6.62 -8.94 -31.05
N LYS A 34 -7.65 -9.69 -31.44
CA LYS A 34 -7.52 -10.83 -32.38
C LYS A 34 -7.05 -10.39 -33.77
N ILE A 35 -7.55 -9.26 -34.30
CA ILE A 35 -7.10 -8.69 -35.58
C ILE A 35 -5.65 -8.17 -35.49
N CYS A 36 -5.23 -7.63 -34.34
CA CYS A 36 -3.83 -7.24 -34.14
C CYS A 36 -2.90 -8.46 -34.13
N LEU A 37 -3.29 -9.56 -33.50
CA LEU A 37 -2.50 -10.80 -33.43
C LEU A 37 -2.22 -11.44 -34.81
N THR A 38 -3.06 -11.20 -35.83
CA THR A 38 -2.82 -11.71 -37.19
C THR A 38 -1.82 -10.87 -37.99
N LYS A 39 -1.40 -9.69 -37.50
CA LYS A 39 -0.41 -8.86 -38.19
C LYS A 39 0.99 -9.46 -38.05
N PRO A 40 1.81 -9.48 -39.12
CA PRO A 40 3.15 -10.05 -39.07
C PRO A 40 4.06 -9.34 -38.05
N ASP A 41 3.93 -8.01 -37.93
CA ASP A 41 4.71 -7.17 -37.01
C ASP A 41 4.59 -7.60 -35.55
N CYS A 42 3.44 -8.15 -35.16
CA CYS A 42 3.20 -8.61 -33.79
C CYS A 42 3.91 -9.93 -33.46
N SER A 43 4.47 -10.65 -34.47
CA SER A 43 5.19 -11.92 -34.27
C SER A 43 4.40 -12.96 -33.45
N ARG A 44 3.07 -12.96 -33.57
CA ARG A 44 2.09 -13.75 -32.78
C ARG A 44 2.10 -13.49 -31.27
N GLN A 45 2.77 -12.44 -30.78
CA GLN A 45 2.82 -12.09 -29.37
C GLN A 45 1.60 -11.27 -28.93
N SER A 46 1.09 -11.52 -27.73
CA SER A 46 0.01 -10.72 -27.15
C SER A 46 0.43 -9.28 -26.87
N LEU A 47 -0.55 -8.36 -26.77
CA LEU A 47 -0.27 -6.96 -26.43
C LEU A 47 0.50 -6.84 -25.10
N THR A 48 0.20 -7.69 -24.11
CA THR A 48 0.90 -7.77 -22.82
C THR A 48 2.34 -8.27 -22.96
N GLU A 49 2.62 -9.22 -23.85
CA GLU A 49 3.99 -9.69 -24.16
C GLU A 49 4.82 -8.67 -24.95
N LEU A 50 4.18 -7.73 -25.65
CA LEU A 50 4.87 -6.61 -26.29
C LEU A 50 5.15 -5.49 -25.27
N LEU A 51 4.21 -5.22 -24.35
CA LEU A 51 4.33 -4.17 -23.33
C LEU A 51 5.30 -4.51 -22.19
N ILE A 52 5.67 -5.78 -21.98
CA ILE A 52 6.72 -6.20 -21.03
C ILE A 52 8.16 -6.03 -21.59
N ARG A 53 8.32 -5.56 -22.83
CA ARG A 53 9.64 -5.26 -23.43
C ARG A 53 10.27 -3.97 -22.85
N PRO A 54 9.57 -2.82 -22.76
CA PRO A 54 9.81 -1.88 -21.67
C PRO A 54 9.46 -2.55 -20.33
N VAL A 55 9.92 -2.03 -19.19
CA VAL A 55 10.33 -2.89 -18.04
C VAL A 55 11.63 -3.63 -18.41
N GLN A 56 11.57 -4.82 -19.05
CA GLN A 56 12.71 -5.75 -19.21
C GLN A 56 13.96 -5.16 -19.88
N ARG A 57 13.82 -4.16 -20.76
CA ARG A 57 14.94 -3.61 -21.54
C ARG A 57 16.11 -3.08 -20.68
N ILE A 58 15.85 -2.38 -19.57
CA ILE A 58 16.94 -1.81 -18.75
C ILE A 58 17.73 -2.92 -18.02
N PRO A 59 17.09 -3.90 -17.35
CA PRO A 59 17.79 -5.08 -16.85
C PRO A 59 18.65 -5.79 -17.91
N SER A 60 18.12 -6.03 -19.12
CA SER A 60 18.89 -6.67 -20.20
C SER A 60 20.09 -5.84 -20.65
N MET A 61 19.98 -4.51 -20.70
CA MET A 61 21.11 -3.62 -21.02
C MET A 61 22.16 -3.63 -19.91
N SER A 62 21.75 -3.69 -18.64
CA SER A 62 22.66 -3.85 -17.50
C SER A 62 23.51 -5.12 -17.65
N LEU A 63 22.89 -6.25 -17.93
CA LEU A 63 23.59 -7.53 -18.14
C LEU A 63 24.56 -7.45 -19.33
N LEU A 64 24.11 -6.94 -20.48
CA LEU A 64 24.93 -6.86 -21.68
C LEU A 64 26.20 -6.01 -21.46
N ILE A 65 26.06 -4.81 -20.87
CA ILE A 65 27.22 -3.93 -20.66
C ILE A 65 28.15 -4.49 -19.57
N ASN A 66 27.61 -5.15 -18.53
CA ASN A 66 28.44 -5.89 -17.57
C ASN A 66 29.26 -7.02 -18.24
N ASP A 67 28.67 -7.76 -19.18
CA ASP A 67 29.39 -8.85 -19.87
C ASP A 67 30.39 -8.35 -20.91
N ILE A 68 30.18 -7.16 -21.48
CA ILE A 68 31.20 -6.46 -22.29
C ILE A 68 32.34 -5.99 -21.38
N LEU A 69 32.05 -5.38 -20.23
CA LEU A 69 33.05 -4.92 -19.26
C LEU A 69 33.94 -6.08 -18.77
N LYS A 70 33.35 -7.23 -18.40
CA LYS A 70 34.11 -8.45 -18.01
C LYS A 70 35.07 -8.96 -19.08
N LYS A 71 34.78 -8.69 -20.36
CA LYS A 71 35.60 -9.11 -21.51
C LYS A 71 36.54 -8.02 -22.03
N THR A 72 36.52 -6.84 -21.40
CA THR A 72 37.35 -5.69 -21.77
C THR A 72 38.52 -5.58 -20.77
N PRO A 73 39.78 -5.64 -21.21
CA PRO A 73 40.93 -5.44 -20.32
C PRO A 73 40.97 -4.03 -19.73
N GLU A 74 41.52 -3.85 -18.53
CA GLU A 74 41.62 -2.54 -17.87
C GLU A 74 42.51 -1.53 -18.63
N SER A 75 43.42 -2.04 -19.47
CA SER A 75 44.27 -1.23 -20.36
C SER A 75 43.53 -0.66 -21.58
N ASN A 76 42.30 -1.11 -21.86
CA ASN A 76 41.50 -0.60 -22.97
C ASN A 76 40.89 0.77 -22.59
N PRO A 77 40.97 1.80 -23.46
CA PRO A 77 40.42 3.13 -23.18
C PRO A 77 38.91 3.14 -22.87
N ASP A 78 38.15 2.17 -23.37
CA ASP A 78 36.71 2.04 -23.12
C ASP A 78 36.37 1.41 -21.77
N TYR A 79 37.32 0.77 -21.08
CA TYR A 79 37.07 0.09 -19.80
C TYR A 79 36.42 1.02 -18.76
N LYS A 80 36.94 2.25 -18.66
CA LYS A 80 36.39 3.27 -17.75
C LYS A 80 34.97 3.67 -18.16
N HIS A 81 34.74 3.94 -19.44
CA HIS A 81 33.42 4.31 -19.97
C HIS A 81 32.38 3.21 -19.74
N LEU A 82 32.76 1.93 -19.92
CA LEU A 82 31.92 0.76 -19.65
C LEU A 82 31.59 0.64 -18.16
N LYS A 83 32.56 0.87 -17.27
CA LYS A 83 32.36 0.85 -15.82
C LYS A 83 31.40 1.96 -15.36
N ASP A 84 31.60 3.18 -15.87
CA ASP A 84 30.72 4.33 -15.59
C ASP A 84 29.30 4.11 -16.14
N ALA A 85 29.16 3.45 -17.30
CA ALA A 85 27.87 3.06 -17.88
C ALA A 85 27.14 1.99 -17.08
N VAL A 86 27.84 0.95 -16.58
CA VAL A 86 27.27 -0.07 -15.67
C VAL A 86 26.71 0.59 -14.41
N GLU A 87 27.50 1.43 -13.74
CA GLU A 87 27.08 2.09 -12.52
C GLU A 87 25.92 3.08 -12.77
N SER A 88 25.93 3.79 -13.90
CA SER A 88 24.81 4.65 -14.31
C SER A 88 23.50 3.86 -14.52
N ILE A 89 23.54 2.71 -15.20
CA ILE A 89 22.35 1.86 -15.39
C ILE A 89 21.86 1.26 -14.07
N LYS A 90 22.78 0.83 -13.21
CA LYS A 90 22.47 0.31 -11.87
C LYS A 90 21.76 1.37 -11.02
N ASN A 91 22.22 2.63 -11.04
CA ASN A 91 21.56 3.73 -10.35
C ASN A 91 20.16 4.04 -10.91
N VAL A 92 19.97 3.95 -12.23
CA VAL A 92 18.64 4.06 -12.86
C VAL A 92 17.72 2.91 -12.43
N LEU A 93 18.22 1.67 -12.35
CA LEU A 93 17.44 0.52 -11.88
C LEU A 93 17.01 0.66 -10.41
N THR A 94 17.94 1.08 -9.54
CA THR A 94 17.64 1.38 -8.13
C THR A 94 16.57 2.46 -8.02
N HIS A 95 16.70 3.56 -8.76
CA HIS A 95 15.73 4.66 -8.74
C HIS A 95 14.34 4.22 -9.21
N ILE A 96 14.23 3.43 -10.30
CA ILE A 96 12.95 2.88 -10.76
C ILE A 96 12.31 1.99 -9.68
N ASN A 97 13.08 1.14 -9.03
CA ASN A 97 12.58 0.25 -7.98
C ASN A 97 12.08 1.01 -6.75
N GLU A 98 12.82 2.04 -6.34
CA GLU A 98 12.45 2.94 -5.23
C GLU A 98 11.19 3.77 -5.53
N ASP A 99 11.08 4.32 -6.75
CA ASP A 99 9.89 5.06 -7.18
C ASP A 99 8.67 4.16 -7.35
N LYS A 100 8.86 2.92 -7.81
CA LYS A 100 7.80 1.91 -7.84
C LYS A 100 7.26 1.65 -6.44
N ARG A 101 8.15 1.32 -5.48
CA ARG A 101 7.77 1.07 -4.09
C ARG A 101 7.04 2.27 -3.45
N LYS A 102 7.51 3.50 -3.69
CA LYS A 102 6.81 4.72 -3.24
C LYS A 102 5.43 4.86 -3.85
N THR A 103 5.26 4.54 -5.14
CA THR A 103 3.96 4.60 -5.82
C THR A 103 2.99 3.58 -5.23
N GLU A 104 3.45 2.35 -4.99
CA GLU A 104 2.66 1.29 -4.35
C GLU A 104 2.20 1.70 -2.94
N HIS A 105 3.11 2.24 -2.11
CA HIS A 105 2.77 2.77 -0.79
C HIS A 105 1.73 3.90 -0.87
N GLN A 106 1.87 4.85 -1.80
CA GLN A 106 0.91 5.95 -1.97
C GLN A 106 -0.48 5.44 -2.38
N VAL A 107 -0.56 4.46 -3.28
CA VAL A 107 -1.84 3.82 -3.66
C VAL A 107 -2.53 3.20 -2.44
N GLU A 108 -1.78 2.49 -1.60
CA GLU A 108 -2.30 1.92 -0.35
C GLU A 108 -2.79 3.01 0.63
N MET A 109 -2.08 4.13 0.78
CA MET A 109 -2.56 5.24 1.63
C MET A 109 -3.89 5.81 1.09
N PHE A 110 -4.03 5.96 -0.23
CA PHE A 110 -5.28 6.41 -0.86
C PHE A 110 -6.42 5.39 -0.72
N GLU A 111 -6.13 4.09 -0.61
CA GLU A 111 -7.14 3.08 -0.28
C GLU A 111 -7.64 3.23 1.15
N ILE A 112 -6.74 3.37 2.13
CA ILE A 112 -7.10 3.58 3.53
C ILE A 112 -7.96 4.85 3.70
N MET A 113 -7.58 5.97 3.07
CA MET A 113 -8.40 7.19 3.07
C MET A 113 -9.80 7.04 2.45
N ARG A 114 -9.98 6.10 1.52
CA ARG A 114 -11.29 5.82 0.91
C ARG A 114 -12.11 4.85 1.75
N GLU A 115 -11.47 3.97 2.51
CA GLU A 115 -12.09 3.04 3.45
C GLU A 115 -12.53 3.70 4.77
N VAL A 116 -11.74 4.64 5.28
CA VAL A 116 -11.91 5.27 6.60
C VAL A 116 -12.61 6.64 6.47
N ASP A 117 -13.72 6.81 7.20
CA ASP A 117 -14.43 8.09 7.25
C ASP A 117 -13.81 9.07 8.25
N ASN A 118 -13.79 10.35 7.88
CA ASN A 118 -13.02 11.39 8.56
C ASN A 118 -11.53 11.03 8.78
N CYS A 119 -10.97 10.17 7.91
CA CYS A 119 -9.55 9.84 7.94
C CYS A 119 -8.70 11.11 7.84
N PRO A 120 -7.71 11.33 8.74
CA PRO A 120 -6.95 12.57 8.74
C PRO A 120 -6.15 12.77 7.45
N PRO A 121 -6.15 13.97 6.84
CA PRO A 121 -5.50 14.19 5.55
C PRO A 121 -3.98 14.02 5.59
N TYR A 122 -3.38 14.24 6.77
CA TYR A 122 -1.94 14.07 7.00
C TYR A 122 -1.48 12.60 6.95
N ILE A 123 -2.39 11.62 6.81
CA ILE A 123 -2.04 10.22 6.51
C ILE A 123 -1.29 10.10 5.17
N LEU A 124 -1.57 10.99 4.21
CA LEU A 124 -0.82 11.13 2.96
C LEU A 124 0.53 11.80 3.24
N SER A 125 1.58 11.00 3.36
CA SER A 125 2.97 11.45 3.45
C SER A 125 3.84 10.70 2.44
N SER A 126 4.81 11.38 1.84
CA SER A 126 5.75 10.79 0.88
C SER A 126 6.72 9.78 1.49
N SER A 127 6.87 9.76 2.81
CA SER A 127 7.73 8.84 3.56
C SER A 127 6.96 7.79 4.36
N ARG A 128 5.62 7.80 4.30
CA ARG A 128 4.78 6.84 5.03
C ARG A 128 4.47 5.61 4.20
N PHE A 129 4.44 4.46 4.86
CA PHE A 129 4.01 3.18 4.31
C PHE A 129 3.36 2.32 5.39
N LEU A 130 2.42 1.47 5.00
CA LEU A 130 1.78 0.56 5.93
C LEU A 130 2.73 -0.58 6.28
N ILE A 131 2.84 -0.89 7.56
CA ILE A 131 3.52 -2.09 8.06
C ILE A 131 2.51 -3.22 8.21
N GLN A 132 1.31 -2.94 8.73
CA GLN A 132 0.27 -3.96 8.94
C GLN A 132 -1.13 -3.37 9.17
N LYS A 133 -2.17 -4.09 8.70
CA LYS A 133 -3.57 -3.96 9.17
C LYS A 133 -3.85 -5.01 10.24
N VAL A 134 -4.47 -4.65 11.35
CA VAL A 134 -4.80 -5.56 12.47
C VAL A 134 -6.23 -5.32 12.95
N ASP A 135 -7.07 -6.36 12.95
CA ASP A 135 -8.35 -6.33 13.66
C ASP A 135 -8.10 -6.41 15.17
N VAL A 136 -8.57 -5.38 15.90
CA VAL A 136 -8.46 -5.26 17.35
C VAL A 136 -9.82 -4.92 17.98
N MET A 137 -9.94 -5.14 19.29
CA MET A 137 -11.07 -4.70 20.09
C MET A 137 -10.53 -3.88 21.26
N GLU A 138 -10.99 -2.63 21.43
CA GLU A 138 -10.63 -1.82 22.59
C GLU A 138 -11.34 -2.36 23.85
N VAL A 139 -10.60 -2.48 24.96
CA VAL A 139 -11.05 -3.09 26.21
C VAL A 139 -10.71 -2.16 27.38
N GLY A 140 -11.71 -1.46 27.93
CA GLY A 140 -11.56 -0.58 29.10
C GLY A 140 -12.25 0.77 28.92
N GLU A 141 -12.02 1.70 29.86
CA GLU A 141 -12.53 3.09 29.82
C GLU A 141 -11.71 3.99 28.88
N GLY A 142 -11.45 3.49 27.66
CA GLY A 142 -10.79 4.25 26.59
C GLY A 142 -11.77 5.17 25.86
N PHE A 143 -11.59 5.34 24.54
CA PHE A 143 -12.45 6.24 23.75
C PHE A 143 -13.90 5.76 23.59
N VAL A 144 -14.21 4.54 24.05
CA VAL A 144 -15.51 3.90 23.83
C VAL A 144 -16.02 3.21 25.11
N LEU A 145 -17.22 3.59 25.53
CA LEU A 145 -17.93 3.04 26.70
C LEU A 145 -18.38 1.56 26.55
N LYS A 146 -18.00 0.88 25.46
CA LYS A 146 -18.32 -0.52 25.15
C LYS A 146 -17.21 -1.13 24.30
N PRO A 147 -16.94 -2.45 24.42
CA PRO A 147 -16.01 -3.13 23.52
C PRO A 147 -16.45 -2.96 22.07
N ASP A 148 -15.58 -2.39 21.24
CA ASP A 148 -15.88 -2.05 19.85
C ASP A 148 -14.84 -2.65 18.90
N GLN A 149 -15.28 -3.08 17.73
CA GLN A 149 -14.38 -3.67 16.72
C GLN A 149 -13.70 -2.55 15.94
N MET A 150 -12.38 -2.60 15.88
CA MET A 150 -11.54 -1.57 15.28
C MET A 150 -10.51 -2.19 14.35
N MET A 151 -10.17 -1.44 13.31
CA MET A 151 -9.02 -1.68 12.46
C MET A 151 -7.88 -0.76 12.93
N MET A 152 -6.76 -1.36 13.31
CA MET A 152 -5.51 -0.68 13.60
C MET A 152 -4.64 -0.73 12.34
N TYR A 153 -4.33 0.43 11.77
CA TYR A 153 -3.39 0.58 10.67
C TYR A 153 -2.04 1.03 11.26
N LEU A 154 -1.08 0.12 11.35
CA LEU A 154 0.28 0.41 11.81
C LEU A 154 1.12 0.87 10.64
N PHE A 155 1.61 2.11 10.67
CA PHE A 155 2.57 2.67 9.73
C PHE A 155 3.98 2.69 10.32
N ASN A 156 4.95 3.15 9.54
CA ASN A 156 6.33 3.28 9.97
C ASN A 156 6.62 4.44 10.94
N ASP A 157 5.68 5.37 11.12
CA ASP A 157 5.82 6.59 11.95
C ASP A 157 4.56 6.92 12.78
N CYS A 158 3.43 6.23 12.57
CA CYS A 158 2.17 6.46 13.30
C CYS A 158 1.27 5.21 13.33
N ILE A 159 0.18 5.29 14.09
CA ILE A 159 -0.92 4.32 14.17
C ILE A 159 -2.23 5.09 13.91
N GLU A 160 -3.03 4.65 12.95
CA GLU A 160 -4.42 5.11 12.77
C GLU A 160 -5.37 4.06 13.35
N LEU A 161 -6.27 4.50 14.22
CA LEU A 161 -7.32 3.67 14.82
C LEU A 161 -8.67 4.03 14.21
N ALA A 162 -9.30 3.07 13.55
CA ALA A 162 -10.58 3.27 12.88
C ALA A 162 -11.63 2.23 13.31
N ARG A 163 -12.76 2.71 13.84
CA ARG A 163 -13.89 1.88 14.29
C ARG A 163 -14.64 1.31 13.10
N LYS A 164 -14.97 0.03 13.14
CA LYS A 164 -15.79 -0.66 12.13
C LYS A 164 -17.24 -0.17 12.20
N ARG A 165 -17.82 0.17 11.05
CA ARG A 165 -19.24 0.54 11.02
C ARG A 165 -20.14 -0.69 11.04
N ASN A 166 -20.89 -0.85 12.13
CA ASN A 166 -22.03 -1.76 12.16
C ASN A 166 -23.07 -1.31 11.12
N ARG A 167 -23.24 -2.12 10.07
CA ARG A 167 -24.26 -1.90 9.03
C ARG A 167 -25.65 -2.18 9.60
N VAL A 168 -26.27 -1.16 10.20
CA VAL A 168 -27.72 -1.17 10.38
C VAL A 168 -28.34 -0.98 8.99
N ILE A 169 -28.88 -2.06 8.42
CA ILE A 169 -29.73 -1.98 7.22
C ILE A 169 -31.07 -1.40 7.66
N ASN A 170 -31.14 -0.08 7.78
CA ASN A 170 -32.40 0.62 7.97
C ASN A 170 -33.20 0.54 6.67
N SER A 171 -34.02 -0.50 6.54
CA SER A 171 -35.08 -0.60 5.54
C SER A 171 -36.25 0.32 5.91
N THR A 172 -35.99 1.62 5.99
CA THR A 172 -37.01 2.66 6.14
C THR A 172 -37.02 3.55 4.91
N THR A 173 -37.96 3.23 4.02
CA THR A 173 -38.29 3.97 2.81
C THR A 173 -38.64 5.42 3.13
N THR A 174 -37.74 6.35 2.79
CA THR A 174 -38.11 7.76 2.62
C THR A 174 -37.87 8.15 1.17
N TYR A 175 -38.96 8.56 0.50
CA TYR A 175 -38.95 8.95 -0.90
C TYR A 175 -38.00 10.13 -1.12
N LYS A 176 -36.84 9.87 -1.72
CA LYS A 176 -35.89 10.89 -2.19
C LYS A 176 -35.63 10.67 -3.67
N SER A 177 -35.69 11.75 -4.43
CA SER A 177 -35.88 11.75 -5.88
C SER A 177 -34.77 11.02 -6.66
N PRO A 178 -35.09 10.28 -7.74
CA PRO A 178 -34.14 9.39 -8.42
C PRO A 178 -32.99 10.10 -9.16
N ALA A 179 -33.03 11.43 -9.30
CA ALA A 179 -32.10 12.19 -10.13
C ALA A 179 -30.65 12.29 -9.60
N LEU A 180 -30.41 12.07 -8.29
CA LEU A 180 -29.07 12.23 -7.69
C LEU A 180 -28.26 10.92 -7.56
N ASN A 181 -28.90 9.75 -7.70
CA ASN A 181 -28.28 8.47 -7.33
C ASN A 181 -27.13 8.01 -8.26
N ASN A 182 -27.03 8.57 -9.47
CA ASN A 182 -26.06 8.11 -10.47
C ASN A 182 -24.63 8.68 -10.29
N LEU A 183 -24.42 9.71 -9.47
CA LEU A 183 -23.06 10.16 -9.07
C LEU A 183 -22.60 9.56 -7.72
N GLN A 184 -23.49 8.90 -6.97
CA GLN A 184 -23.19 8.38 -5.63
C GLN A 184 -23.58 6.91 -5.44
N LYS A 185 -23.13 6.03 -6.35
CA LYS A 185 -22.61 4.73 -5.90
C LYS A 185 -21.28 4.94 -5.18
N GLY A 186 -21.34 5.71 -4.09
CA GLY A 186 -20.18 6.09 -3.30
C GLY A 186 -19.57 4.86 -2.65
N ILE A 187 -18.24 4.84 -2.57
CA ILE A 187 -17.51 3.85 -1.79
C ILE A 187 -18.07 3.90 -0.37
N HIS A 188 -18.73 2.83 0.06
CA HIS A 188 -19.29 2.75 1.40
C HIS A 188 -18.14 2.67 2.40
N LYS A 189 -17.75 3.83 2.97
CA LYS A 189 -16.71 3.96 3.99
C LYS A 189 -16.97 2.96 5.13
N LEU A 190 -16.13 1.93 5.19
CA LEU A 190 -16.29 0.75 6.05
C LEU A 190 -15.96 1.05 7.51
N TYR A 191 -15.03 1.98 7.71
CA TYR A 191 -14.56 2.39 9.02
C TYR A 191 -14.86 3.89 9.26
N LYS A 192 -14.72 4.31 10.51
CA LYS A 192 -14.73 5.72 10.92
C LYS A 192 -13.50 5.95 11.79
N HIS A 193 -12.71 6.96 11.47
CA HIS A 193 -11.58 7.42 12.29
C HIS A 193 -12.01 7.60 13.75
N VAL A 194 -11.13 7.16 14.67
CA VAL A 194 -11.27 7.35 16.11
C VAL A 194 -10.11 8.19 16.64
N GLU A 195 -8.87 7.76 16.38
CA GLU A 195 -7.68 8.38 16.95
C GLU A 195 -6.46 8.17 16.04
N PHE A 196 -5.52 9.11 16.06
CA PHE A 196 -4.26 9.01 15.31
C PHE A 196 -3.07 9.29 16.22
N ILE A 197 -2.22 8.28 16.39
CA ILE A 197 -1.13 8.28 17.37
C ILE A 197 0.19 8.31 16.63
N HIS A 198 1.00 9.36 16.80
CA HIS A 198 2.38 9.35 16.30
C HIS A 198 3.23 8.38 17.13
N LEU A 199 4.10 7.58 16.50
CA LEU A 199 4.96 6.65 17.26
C LEU A 199 5.91 7.40 18.21
N LEU A 200 6.34 8.61 17.83
CA LEU A 200 7.13 9.51 18.70
C LEU A 200 6.39 9.98 19.97
N SER A 201 5.06 9.81 20.04
CA SER A 201 4.25 10.15 21.23
C SER A 201 3.95 8.95 22.12
N LEU A 202 4.31 7.72 21.72
CA LEU A 202 4.24 6.52 22.56
C LEU A 202 5.35 6.58 23.61
N ARG A 203 4.98 6.46 24.89
CA ARG A 203 5.92 6.29 26.00
C ARG A 203 6.27 4.83 26.23
N SER A 204 5.29 3.94 26.09
CA SER A 204 5.49 2.51 26.29
C SER A 204 4.41 1.67 25.60
N VAL A 205 4.78 0.43 25.32
CA VAL A 205 3.88 -0.63 24.89
C VAL A 205 3.84 -1.67 26.02
N VAL A 206 2.65 -1.96 26.53
CA VAL A 206 2.43 -2.84 27.67
C VAL A 206 2.00 -4.22 27.16
N ASP A 207 2.84 -5.24 27.32
CA ASP A 207 2.40 -6.62 27.15
C ASP A 207 1.56 -7.04 28.37
N ILE A 208 0.31 -7.42 28.14
CA ILE A 208 -0.57 -7.89 29.20
C ILE A 208 -0.52 -9.41 29.17
N LYS A 209 -0.07 -10.00 30.27
CA LYS A 209 0.05 -11.46 30.41
C LYS A 209 -1.32 -12.10 30.30
N ASP A 210 -1.38 -13.17 29.52
CA ASP A 210 -2.62 -13.88 29.24
C ASP A 210 -3.12 -14.62 30.49
N SER A 211 -4.43 -14.59 30.72
CA SER A 211 -5.14 -15.27 31.80
C SER A 211 -6.20 -16.23 31.24
N ASN A 212 -6.87 -16.98 32.12
CA ASN A 212 -7.94 -17.90 31.73
C ASN A 212 -9.12 -17.20 31.03
N GLU A 213 -9.33 -15.91 31.29
CA GLU A 213 -10.47 -15.13 30.77
C GLU A 213 -10.04 -14.09 29.71
N HIS A 214 -8.76 -13.71 29.70
CA HIS A 214 -8.24 -12.62 28.87
C HIS A 214 -6.94 -13.04 28.19
N GLN A 215 -7.01 -13.25 26.88
CA GLN A 215 -5.86 -13.61 26.04
C GLN A 215 -5.67 -12.56 24.95
N ASP A 216 -4.42 -12.43 24.48
CA ASP A 216 -3.98 -11.56 23.40
C ASP A 216 -4.24 -10.06 23.64
N LEU A 217 -4.09 -9.65 24.91
CA LEU A 217 -4.17 -8.25 25.32
C LEU A 217 -2.82 -7.52 25.24
N PHE A 218 -2.84 -6.26 24.83
CA PHE A 218 -1.73 -5.32 24.95
C PHE A 218 -2.24 -3.89 25.18
N GLY A 219 -1.42 -3.05 25.79
CA GLY A 219 -1.70 -1.63 26.01
C GLY A 219 -0.75 -0.71 25.24
N LEU A 220 -1.24 0.45 24.82
CA LEU A 220 -0.44 1.56 24.31
C LEU A 220 -0.56 2.73 25.29
N VAL A 221 0.58 3.25 25.78
CA VAL A 221 0.65 4.47 26.59
C VAL A 221 1.26 5.58 25.73
N TYR A 222 0.52 6.66 25.51
CA TYR A 222 0.95 7.78 24.67
C TYR A 222 0.41 9.12 25.20
N HIS A 223 0.98 10.20 24.67
CA HIS A 223 0.60 11.56 25.01
C HIS A 223 -0.08 12.25 23.81
N LEU A 224 -1.24 12.86 24.02
CA LEU A 224 -1.91 13.68 23.01
C LEU A 224 -1.54 15.15 23.24
N ASN A 225 -1.05 15.84 22.21
CA ASN A 225 -0.50 17.21 22.29
C ASN A 225 -1.47 18.29 22.85
N LEU A 226 -2.75 17.96 23.04
CA LEU A 226 -3.79 18.85 23.57
C LEU A 226 -4.13 18.59 25.05
N GLU A 227 -3.74 17.44 25.60
CA GLU A 227 -4.07 17.03 26.98
C GLU A 227 -2.80 16.74 27.77
N ASN A 228 -2.63 17.42 28.92
CA ASN A 228 -1.41 17.30 29.74
C ASN A 228 -1.41 16.02 30.61
N LYS A 229 -1.84 14.90 30.03
CA LYS A 229 -2.02 13.57 30.64
C LYS A 229 -1.52 12.49 29.70
N ASP A 230 -1.26 11.32 30.27
CA ASP A 230 -0.97 10.12 29.50
C ASP A 230 -2.26 9.34 29.26
N HIS A 231 -2.48 8.92 28.02
CA HIS A 231 -3.61 8.08 27.62
C HIS A 231 -3.14 6.62 27.58
N LEU A 232 -3.95 5.73 28.16
CA LEU A 232 -3.77 4.28 28.08
C LEU A 232 -4.94 3.70 27.29
N SER A 233 -4.66 3.11 26.13
CA SER A 233 -5.63 2.33 25.37
C SER A 233 -5.21 0.86 25.41
N ILE A 234 -6.10 -0.02 25.86
CA ILE A 234 -5.88 -1.48 25.89
C ILE A 234 -6.66 -2.13 24.77
N PHE A 235 -6.01 -3.04 24.05
CA PHE A 235 -6.53 -3.72 22.88
C PHE A 235 -6.41 -5.23 23.03
N LYS A 236 -7.47 -5.94 22.62
CA LYS A 236 -7.45 -7.38 22.37
C LYS A 236 -7.28 -7.65 20.88
N LEU A 237 -6.33 -8.50 20.52
CA LEU A 237 -6.20 -8.96 19.14
C LEU A 237 -7.38 -9.86 18.75
N CYS A 238 -7.98 -9.59 17.59
CA CYS A 238 -9.10 -10.36 17.05
C CYS A 238 -8.72 -11.13 15.77
N SER A 239 -7.46 -11.03 15.35
CA SER A 239 -6.90 -11.69 14.16
C SER A 239 -5.86 -12.74 14.57
N SER A 240 -5.53 -13.67 13.67
CA SER A 240 -4.53 -14.73 13.89
C SER A 240 -3.07 -14.23 13.89
N VAL A 241 -2.84 -12.95 14.19
CA VAL A 241 -1.52 -12.32 14.23
C VAL A 241 -0.94 -12.51 15.63
N SER A 242 0.30 -13.00 15.71
CA SER A 242 0.99 -13.14 17.00
C SER A 242 1.15 -11.79 17.72
N LYS A 243 0.71 -11.73 18.99
CA LYS A 243 0.91 -10.60 19.91
C LYS A 243 2.35 -10.09 19.89
N ASN A 244 3.31 -10.98 20.10
CA ASN A 244 4.75 -10.66 20.10
C ASN A 244 5.21 -10.01 18.77
N GLY A 245 4.67 -10.48 17.63
CA GLY A 245 4.98 -9.92 16.33
C GLY A 245 4.48 -8.49 16.11
N ILE A 246 3.41 -8.07 16.79
CA ILE A 246 2.93 -6.68 16.80
C ILE A 246 3.74 -5.85 17.79
N LEU A 247 3.92 -6.35 19.02
CA LEU A 247 4.73 -5.70 20.06
C LEU A 247 6.13 -5.35 19.53
N GLU A 248 6.83 -6.31 18.93
CA GLU A 248 8.14 -6.08 18.31
C GLU A 248 8.10 -5.01 17.21
N LYS A 249 7.06 -4.96 16.38
CA LYS A 249 6.95 -3.99 15.28
C LYS A 249 6.76 -2.57 15.79
N VAL A 250 6.01 -2.38 16.86
CA VAL A 250 5.82 -1.07 17.51
C VAL A 250 7.10 -0.69 18.28
N MET A 251 7.63 -1.59 19.11
CA MET A 251 8.84 -1.35 19.92
C MET A 251 10.11 -1.10 19.09
N LYS A 252 10.23 -1.64 17.87
CA LYS A 252 11.35 -1.35 16.94
C LYS A 252 11.23 0.01 16.24
N LYS A 253 10.24 0.84 16.59
CA LYS A 253 9.90 2.11 15.92
C LYS A 253 9.67 3.29 16.86
N THR A 254 9.43 3.03 18.15
CA THR A 254 9.70 3.95 19.27
C THR A 254 11.18 3.97 19.60
#